data_AF-A0A497JSK3-F1
#
_entry.id   AF-A0A497JSK3-F1
#
_cell.length_a   1.000
_cell.length_b   1.000
_cell.length_c   1.000
_cell.angle_alpha   90.00
_cell.angle_beta   90.00
_cell.angle_gamma   90.00
#
_symmetry.space_group_name_H-M   'P 1'
#
loop_
_entity.id
_entity.type
_entity.pdbx_description
1 polymer ?
#
loop_
_entity_poly.entity_id
_entity_poly.type
_entity_poly.pdbx_seq_one_letter_code
_entity_poly.pdbx_strand_id
1 'polypeptide(L)'
;MESLYLSSHALDKLAALCPQTLKNLDEDAASLAEEIISKYNKEEVKSAERLISHAITTVSKYLLTERAKDGELDALLIYFENLFVDAEENPIEALIGVFTYYLLSKPHFDSYRHLISAYVFDEVDLGEVT
;
A
#
# COMPACT_ATOMS: atom_id res chain seq x y z
N MET A 1 14.23 9.55 13.26
CA MET A 1 13.29 9.83 12.16
C MET A 1 12.60 8.53 11.86
N GLU A 2 11.31 8.45 12.11
CA GLU A 2 10.50 7.31 11.64
C GLU A 2 10.47 7.41 10.11
N SER A 3 11.04 6.42 9.43
CA SER A 3 10.92 6.30 7.98
C SER A 3 9.45 6.02 7.68
N LEU A 4 8.71 7.04 7.25
CA LEU A 4 7.36 6.85 6.75
C LEU A 4 7.46 6.12 5.41
N TYR A 5 6.68 5.06 5.24
CA TYR A 5 6.66 4.24 4.02
C TYR A 5 6.03 4.96 2.82
N LEU A 6 5.36 6.08 3.08
CA LEU A 6 4.81 7.04 2.13
C LEU A 6 5.16 8.44 2.64
N SER A 7 5.44 9.39 1.76
CA SER A 7 5.63 10.78 2.18
C SER A 7 4.35 11.32 2.83
N SER A 8 4.47 12.33 3.71
CA SER A 8 3.30 12.95 4.35
C SER A 8 2.31 13.47 3.31
N HIS A 9 2.81 14.05 2.22
CA HIS A 9 1.99 14.50 1.10
C HIS A 9 1.25 13.33 0.41
N ALA A 10 1.93 12.20 0.20
CA ALA A 10 1.31 11.02 -0.41
C ALA A 10 0.18 10.44 0.46
N LEU A 11 0.38 10.42 1.79
CA LEU A 11 -0.64 10.01 2.74
C LEU A 11 -1.84 10.96 2.76
N ASP A 12 -1.61 12.27 2.73
CA ASP A 12 -2.68 13.27 2.69
C ASP A 12 -3.52 13.15 1.42
N LYS A 13 -2.89 12.93 0.26
CA LYS A 13 -3.59 12.68 -1.00
C LYS A 13 -4.39 11.39 -0.98
N LEU A 14 -3.79 10.30 -0.47
CA LEU A 14 -4.48 9.02 -0.33
C LEU A 14 -5.70 9.15 0.59
N ALA A 15 -5.58 9.86 1.72
CA ALA A 15 -6.67 10.09 2.67
C ALA A 15 -7.78 10.97 2.08
N ALA A 16 -7.43 11.93 1.22
CA ALA A 16 -8.39 12.79 0.54
C ALA A 16 -9.15 12.06 -0.58
N LEU A 17 -8.47 11.21 -1.36
CA LEU A 17 -9.05 10.52 -2.51
C LEU A 17 -9.75 9.20 -2.14
N CYS A 18 -9.27 8.52 -1.10
CA CYS A 18 -9.76 7.20 -0.70
C CYS A 18 -10.19 7.10 0.78
N PRO A 19 -10.97 8.04 1.32
CA PRO A 19 -11.27 8.10 2.75
C PRO A 19 -12.00 6.86 3.27
N GLN A 20 -12.99 6.34 2.53
CA GLN A 20 -13.78 5.20 2.99
C GLN A 20 -13.02 3.88 2.79
N THR A 21 -12.25 3.76 1.72
CA THR A 21 -11.39 2.59 1.46
C THR A 21 -10.31 2.47 2.52
N LEU A 22 -9.65 3.58 2.91
CA LEU A 22 -8.67 3.55 4.00
C LEU A 22 -9.30 3.21 5.35
N LYS A 23 -10.49 3.76 5.63
CA LYS A 23 -11.22 3.42 6.86
C LYS A 23 -11.53 1.92 6.92
N ASN A 24 -12.02 1.34 5.83
CA ASN A 24 -12.31 -0.09 5.79
C ASN A 24 -11.02 -0.93 5.91
N LEU A 25 -9.94 -0.47 5.27
CA LEU A 25 -8.64 -1.14 5.35
C LEU A 25 -8.09 -1.11 6.78
N ASP A 26 -8.32 -0.02 7.53
CA ASP A 26 -7.95 0.07 8.94
C ASP A 26 -8.78 -0.88 9.82
N GLU A 27 -10.08 -1.00 9.56
CA GLU A 27 -10.95 -1.97 10.25
C GLU A 27 -10.48 -3.42 10.01
N ASP A 28 -10.01 -3.71 8.80
CA ASP A 28 -9.56 -5.05 8.39
C ASP A 28 -8.05 -5.28 8.62
N ALA A 29 -7.29 -4.28 9.07
CA ALA A 29 -5.83 -4.33 9.10
C ALA A 29 -5.29 -5.51 9.90
N ALA A 30 -5.94 -5.86 11.02
CA ALA A 30 -5.52 -6.96 11.88
C ALA A 30 -5.70 -8.33 11.19
N SER A 31 -6.85 -8.57 10.53
CA SER A 31 -7.13 -9.83 9.86
C SER A 31 -6.26 -10.00 8.60
N LEU A 32 -6.06 -8.92 7.85
CA LEU A 32 -5.16 -8.89 6.70
C LEU A 32 -3.71 -9.14 7.11
N ALA A 33 -3.25 -8.54 8.20
CA ALA A 33 -1.90 -8.76 8.72
C ALA A 33 -1.70 -10.21 9.17
N GLU A 34 -2.68 -10.80 9.87
CA GLU A 34 -2.64 -12.21 10.25
C GLU A 34 -2.51 -13.12 9.02
N GLU A 35 -3.28 -12.85 7.96
CA GLU A 35 -3.19 -13.61 6.71
C GLU A 35 -1.78 -13.54 6.09
N ILE A 36 -1.24 -12.32 5.94
CA ILE A 36 0.08 -12.08 5.34
C ILE A 36 1.16 -12.76 6.17
N ILE A 37 1.15 -12.55 7.48
CA ILE A 37 2.14 -13.10 8.41
C ILE A 37 2.05 -14.64 8.45
N SER A 38 0.85 -15.20 8.44
CA SER A 38 0.63 -16.66 8.43
C SER A 38 1.18 -17.29 7.16
N LYS A 39 0.93 -16.69 5.98
CA LYS A 39 1.51 -17.15 4.71
C LYS A 39 3.02 -17.02 4.71
N TYR A 40 3.53 -15.86 5.07
CA TYR A 40 4.96 -15.61 5.16
C TYR A 40 5.65 -16.62 6.09
N ASN A 41 5.09 -16.91 7.26
CA ASN A 41 5.66 -17.83 8.24
C ASN A 41 5.65 -19.30 7.77
N LYS A 42 4.84 -19.67 6.78
CA LYS A 42 4.83 -21.00 6.15
C LYS A 42 5.86 -21.19 5.04
N GLU A 43 6.46 -20.11 4.53
CA GLU A 43 7.51 -20.20 3.50
C GLU A 43 8.76 -20.92 4.01
N GLU A 44 9.41 -21.72 3.16
CA GLU A 44 10.69 -22.37 3.50
C GLU A 44 11.84 -21.37 3.57
N VAL A 45 11.80 -20.34 2.72
CA VAL A 45 12.82 -19.28 2.65
C VAL A 45 12.20 -17.95 3.06
N LYS A 46 12.78 -17.30 4.07
CA LYS A 46 12.36 -16.00 4.57
C LYS A 46 13.16 -14.89 3.90
N SER A 47 12.48 -14.03 3.14
CA SER A 47 13.05 -12.78 2.61
C SER A 47 12.04 -11.64 2.66
N ALA A 48 12.53 -10.40 2.58
CA ALA A 48 11.65 -9.22 2.50
C ALA A 48 10.77 -9.25 1.24
N GLU A 49 11.32 -9.68 0.10
CA GLU A 49 10.58 -9.86 -1.16
C GLU A 49 9.38 -10.79 -0.99
N ARG A 50 9.54 -11.89 -0.24
CA ARG A 50 8.44 -12.83 0.02
C ARG A 50 7.36 -12.20 0.89
N LEU A 51 7.74 -11.45 1.93
CA LEU A 51 6.78 -10.73 2.76
C LEU A 51 5.99 -9.71 1.95
N ILE A 52 6.68 -8.91 1.13
CA ILE A 52 6.08 -7.89 0.27
C ILE A 52 5.20 -8.53 -0.80
N SER A 53 5.62 -9.64 -1.41
CA SER A 53 4.82 -10.38 -2.38
C SER A 53 3.50 -10.88 -1.80
N HIS A 54 3.52 -11.40 -0.56
CA HIS A 54 2.29 -11.76 0.16
C HIS A 54 1.42 -10.54 0.45
N ALA A 55 2.02 -9.42 0.86
CA ALA A 55 1.30 -8.18 1.12
C ALA A 55 0.63 -7.63 -0.14
N ILE A 56 1.36 -7.52 -1.26
CA ILE A 56 0.85 -7.12 -2.57
C ILE A 56 -0.33 -8.01 -2.95
N THR A 57 -0.15 -9.33 -2.92
CA THR A 57 -1.21 -10.27 -3.33
C THR A 57 -2.47 -10.14 -2.47
N THR A 58 -2.31 -9.98 -1.15
CA THR A 58 -3.44 -9.82 -0.24
C THR A 58 -4.14 -8.48 -0.45
N VAL A 59 -3.39 -7.39 -0.65
CA VAL A 59 -3.96 -6.06 -0.91
C VAL A 59 -4.63 -5.99 -2.28
N SER A 60 -4.03 -6.54 -3.33
CA SER A 60 -4.68 -6.61 -4.65
C SER A 60 -6.02 -7.33 -4.58
N LYS A 61 -6.13 -8.42 -3.79
CA LYS A 61 -7.40 -9.10 -3.58
C LYS A 61 -8.39 -8.27 -2.79
N TYR A 62 -7.92 -7.57 -1.75
CA TYR A 62 -8.73 -6.67 -0.94
C TYR A 62 -9.37 -5.55 -1.79
N LEU A 63 -8.58 -4.96 -2.70
CA LEU A 63 -9.03 -3.89 -3.59
C LEU A 63 -10.10 -4.35 -4.61
N LEU A 64 -10.30 -5.65 -4.79
CA LEU A 64 -11.35 -6.22 -5.65
C LEU A 64 -12.65 -6.51 -4.88
N THR A 65 -12.73 -6.14 -3.59
CA THR A 65 -13.92 -6.35 -2.75
C THR A 65 -14.73 -5.08 -2.58
N GLU A 66 -15.99 -5.21 -2.13
CA GLU A 66 -16.87 -4.08 -1.81
C GLU A 66 -16.37 -3.16 -0.67
N ARG A 67 -15.32 -3.60 0.05
CA ARG A 67 -14.63 -2.80 1.06
C ARG A 67 -13.78 -1.71 0.43
N ALA A 68 -13.25 -1.92 -0.78
CA ALA A 68 -12.65 -0.85 -1.56
C ALA A 68 -13.73 -0.17 -2.41
N LYS A 69 -13.77 1.16 -2.39
CA LYS A 69 -14.81 1.91 -3.08
C LYS A 69 -14.38 2.21 -4.50
N ASP A 70 -15.05 1.60 -5.47
CA ASP A 70 -14.76 1.75 -6.90
C ASP A 70 -14.57 3.22 -7.30
N GLY A 71 -15.48 4.12 -6.91
CA GLY A 71 -15.35 5.54 -7.23
C GLY A 71 -14.15 6.25 -6.58
N GLU A 72 -13.65 5.77 -5.45
CA GLU A 72 -12.41 6.27 -4.82
C GLU A 72 -11.17 5.69 -5.52
N LEU A 73 -11.20 4.42 -5.90
CA LEU A 73 -10.12 3.78 -6.64
C LEU A 73 -9.98 4.40 -8.04
N ASP A 74 -11.10 4.66 -8.72
CA ASP A 74 -11.12 5.33 -10.02
C ASP A 74 -10.55 6.75 -9.92
N ALA A 75 -10.91 7.51 -8.88
CA ALA A 75 -10.37 8.86 -8.66
C ALA A 75 -8.84 8.83 -8.44
N LEU A 76 -8.35 7.85 -7.68
CA LEU A 76 -6.91 7.69 -7.46
C LEU A 76 -6.17 7.17 -8.70
N LEU A 77 -6.79 6.30 -9.50
CA LEU A 77 -6.24 5.87 -10.79
C LEU A 77 -6.12 7.03 -11.76
N ILE A 78 -7.15 7.85 -11.91
CA ILE A 78 -7.11 9.08 -12.73
C ILE A 78 -6.02 10.02 -12.23
N TYR A 79 -5.86 10.14 -10.92
CA TYR A 79 -4.77 10.94 -10.35
C TYR A 79 -3.39 10.42 -10.78
N PHE A 80 -3.14 9.12 -10.67
CA PHE A 80 -1.89 8.50 -11.11
C PHE A 80 -1.68 8.59 -12.62
N GLU A 81 -2.72 8.39 -13.44
CA GLU A 81 -2.63 8.55 -14.89
C GLU A 81 -2.18 9.97 -15.29
N ASN A 82 -2.65 11.00 -14.56
CA ASN A 82 -2.22 12.37 -14.79
C ASN A 82 -0.81 12.64 -14.22
N LEU A 83 -0.48 12.06 -13.07
CA LEU A 83 0.84 12.22 -12.45
C LEU A 83 1.94 11.58 -13.29
N PHE A 84 1.64 10.44 -13.92
CA PHE A 84 2.57 9.62 -14.69
C PHE A 84 2.44 9.79 -16.20
N VAL A 85 1.83 10.88 -16.68
CA VAL A 85 1.47 11.05 -18.11
C VAL A 85 2.67 10.92 -19.06
N ASP A 86 3.88 11.19 -18.56
CA ASP A 86 5.16 11.09 -19.28
C ASP A 86 6.14 10.08 -18.64
N ALA A 87 5.67 9.22 -17.74
CA ALA A 87 6.49 8.22 -17.05
C ALA A 87 6.18 6.80 -17.54
N GLU A 88 7.16 5.89 -17.45
CA GLU A 88 6.95 4.43 -17.68
C GLU A 88 6.31 3.74 -16.45
N GLU A 89 5.62 4.50 -15.59
CA GLU A 89 4.98 3.98 -14.39
C GLU A 89 3.57 3.49 -14.69
N ASN A 90 3.22 2.32 -14.17
CA ASN A 90 1.90 1.72 -14.33
C ASN A 90 0.97 2.21 -13.19
N PRO A 91 -0.10 2.98 -13.49
CA PRO A 91 -1.03 3.50 -12.48
C PRO A 91 -1.67 2.42 -11.61
N ILE A 92 -1.88 1.22 -12.14
CA ILE A 92 -2.44 0.09 -11.40
C ILE A 92 -1.42 -0.46 -10.40
N GLU A 93 -0.16 -0.55 -10.79
CA GLU A 93 0.91 -1.00 -9.89
C GLU A 93 1.15 0.03 -8.78
N ALA A 94 1.10 1.32 -9.11
CA ALA A 94 1.15 2.40 -8.13
C ALA A 94 -0.02 2.35 -7.14
N LEU A 95 -1.24 2.12 -7.62
CA LEU A 95 -2.43 1.92 -6.78
C LEU A 95 -2.22 0.79 -5.77
N ILE A 96 -1.83 -0.39 -6.25
CA ILE A 96 -1.59 -1.55 -5.38
C ILE A 96 -0.45 -1.26 -4.41
N GLY A 97 0.64 -0.65 -4.90
CA GLY A 97 1.81 -0.28 -4.11
C GLY A 97 1.46 0.64 -2.94
N VAL A 98 0.75 1.72 -3.19
CA VAL A 98 0.37 2.72 -2.17
C VAL A 98 -0.49 2.10 -1.07
N PHE A 99 -1.51 1.31 -1.41
CA PHE A 99 -2.29 0.59 -0.40
C PHE A 99 -1.49 -0.49 0.33
N THR A 100 -0.53 -1.13 -0.35
CA THR A 100 0.36 -2.11 0.28
C THR A 100 1.26 -1.47 1.31
N TYR A 101 1.90 -0.36 0.99
CA TYR A 101 2.74 0.37 1.94
C TYR A 101 1.93 0.98 3.08
N TYR A 102 0.72 1.47 2.79
CA TYR A 102 -0.20 1.92 3.83
C TYR A 102 -0.53 0.78 4.82
N LEU A 103 -0.90 -0.41 4.34
CA LEU A 103 -1.15 -1.55 5.22
C LEU A 103 0.11 -1.99 5.98
N LEU A 104 1.24 -2.07 5.29
CA LEU A 104 2.52 -2.45 5.90
C LEU A 104 2.96 -1.43 6.95
N SER A 105 2.54 -0.16 6.88
CA SER A 105 2.81 0.86 7.89
C SER A 105 2.11 0.61 9.23
N LYS A 106 1.11 -0.29 9.29
CA LYS A 106 0.34 -0.55 10.52
C LYS A 106 1.16 -1.26 11.60
N PRO A 107 0.84 -1.05 12.89
CA PRO A 107 1.61 -1.62 14.02
C PRO A 107 1.72 -3.16 14.00
N HIS A 108 0.81 -3.84 13.33
CA HIS A 108 0.83 -5.31 13.19
C HIS A 108 2.12 -5.84 12.52
N PHE A 109 2.83 -4.99 11.76
CA PHE A 109 4.07 -5.35 11.08
C PHE A 109 5.34 -4.87 11.81
N ASP A 110 5.24 -4.37 13.05
CA ASP A 110 6.39 -3.79 13.76
C ASP A 110 7.56 -4.77 13.95
N SER A 111 7.26 -6.05 14.22
CA SER A 111 8.29 -7.11 14.30
C SER A 111 8.99 -7.38 12.97
N TYR A 112 8.39 -6.98 11.85
CA TYR A 112 8.87 -7.21 10.49
C TYR A 112 9.51 -5.94 9.87
N ARG A 113 9.57 -4.83 10.62
CA ARG A 113 10.09 -3.53 10.13
C ARG A 113 11.47 -3.63 9.51
N HIS A 114 12.35 -4.41 10.12
CA HIS A 114 13.72 -4.63 9.64
C HIS A 114 13.78 -5.26 8.23
N LEU A 115 12.75 -6.00 7.82
CA LEU A 115 12.62 -6.55 6.47
C LEU A 115 12.05 -5.52 5.51
N ILE A 116 11.03 -4.77 5.96
CA ILE A 116 10.32 -3.78 5.14
C ILE A 116 11.20 -2.55 4.87
N SER A 117 12.01 -2.13 5.85
CA SER A 117 12.92 -0.98 5.74
C SER A 117 14.05 -1.19 4.72
N ALA A 118 14.31 -2.43 4.30
CA ALA A 118 15.25 -2.71 3.22
C ALA A 118 14.67 -2.46 1.82
N TYR A 119 13.35 -2.23 1.73
CA TYR A 119 12.57 -2.03 0.50
C TYR A 119 11.77 -0.73 0.56
N VAL A 120 12.24 0.26 1.31
CA VAL A 120 11.69 1.61 1.21
C VAL A 120 11.83 2.02 -0.25
N PHE A 121 10.69 2.15 -0.95
CA PHE A 121 10.67 2.92 -2.19
C PHE A 121 11.19 4.29 -1.80
N ASP A 122 12.36 4.67 -2.33
CA ASP A 122 12.82 6.05 -2.27
C ASP A 122 11.68 6.91 -2.81
N GLU A 123 11.01 7.62 -1.89
CA GLU A 123 10.04 8.69 -2.12
C GLU A 123 9.15 8.51 -3.36
N VAL A 124 8.03 7.77 -3.22
CA VAL A 124 6.90 7.97 -4.14
C VAL A 124 6.34 9.36 -3.85
N ASP A 125 6.91 10.36 -4.53
CA ASP A 125 6.38 11.71 -4.55
C ASP A 125 5.11 11.70 -5.39
N LEU A 126 3.97 11.78 -4.71
CA LEU A 126 2.69 11.94 -5.39
C LEU A 126 2.53 13.32 -6.05
N GLY A 127 3.55 14.18 -6.01
CA GLY A 127 3.62 15.47 -6.69
C GLY A 127 2.77 16.55 -6.03
N GLU A 128 3.25 17.80 -5.93
CA GLU A 128 2.42 18.93 -5.50
C GLU A 128 1.43 19.34 -6.60
N VAL A 129 0.17 19.57 -6.23
CA VAL A 129 -0.80 20.21 -7.13
C VAL A 129 -0.60 21.71 -7.03
N THR A 130 -0.03 22.31 -8.08
CA THR A 130 -0.03 23.77 -8.29
C THR A 130 -1.42 24.29 -8.67
#